data_AF-A0A3B6QPK7-F1
#
_entry.id   AF-A0A3B6QPK7-F1
#
_cell.length_a   1.000
_cell.length_b   1.000
_cell.length_c   1.000
_cell.angle_alpha   90.00
_cell.angle_beta   90.00
_cell.angle_gamma   90.00
#
_symmetry.space_group_name_H-M   'P 1'
#
loop_
_entity.id
_entity.type
_entity.pdbx_description
1 polymer ?
#
loop_
_entity_poly.entity_id
_entity_poly.type
_entity_poly.pdbx_seq_one_letter_code
_entity_poly.pdbx_strand_id
1 'polypeptide(L)'
;MERILKSARESGSLNLSNRSLSEVPGEVYNNLDTGSLDDKWWEGVDLQKLILAHNNLEVLREDLRNLSSLVVLNISHNQLSSVPAAIGDLPLLKSLDVSFNQIKFIPEEVGLATALVKVDFSNNCLTELPASLGRCLNLSELKASNNNISRLPDELAGCCKLSKFDLEGNKLVLLPENMFTSWTLLTELNAAKNQLTTIPASIGALSKLVRMDLHQNKITSIPSSIKGCSSLAEFYMGNNLLSTIPDDIGMLSKLGTLDLHSNQMKEYPVGACKLKLSFLDLSNNALSGLPPELGTMTTLRKLLLSGNPMRALRSSLVSGPTSTLMKYLRSRLSSEEEASGSRATPTKVDQISAARRLSVSSKELNLSGLGVPNVPPAAWETSDVVKLDLSKNLIEDLPNELSLCSSLQALILSNNKIKKWPGMVVSSLPSLTSLKLDNNPLAEISPTDLESLSKLEILDLSGNASSLSEPSVVSSLPQLQELYLRRMKLQEFPIGLVQLKHLRILNLSQNNLTTIPEGIKDFSALIELDLSDNNITRLPAELGLLEPSLQVLKLDGNPLRSIRRTVLERGTKAVLSYLKEKLPSN
;
A
#
# COMPACT_ATOMS: atom_id res chain seq x y z
N MET A 1 -19.16 59.52 -20.03
CA MET A 1 -18.09 58.80 -20.74
C MET A 1 -16.75 59.49 -20.52
N GLU A 2 -16.69 60.78 -20.85
CA GLU A 2 -15.48 61.63 -20.87
C GLU A 2 -14.62 61.62 -19.60
N ARG A 3 -15.22 61.78 -18.41
CA ARG A 3 -14.49 61.72 -17.12
C ARG A 3 -13.75 60.40 -16.90
N ILE A 4 -14.28 59.30 -17.42
CA ILE A 4 -13.70 57.96 -17.25
C ILE A 4 -12.59 57.73 -18.26
N LEU A 5 -12.76 58.21 -19.48
CA LEU A 5 -11.70 58.20 -20.50
C LEU A 5 -10.51 59.05 -20.05
N LYS A 6 -10.75 60.22 -19.42
CA LYS A 6 -9.69 61.05 -18.85
C LYS A 6 -8.93 60.36 -17.71
N SER A 7 -9.65 59.73 -16.78
CA SER A 7 -9.01 58.94 -15.70
C SER A 7 -8.26 57.70 -16.21
N ALA A 8 -8.72 57.11 -17.31
CA ALA A 8 -8.02 56.00 -17.96
C ALA A 8 -6.73 56.46 -18.66
N ARG A 9 -6.68 57.68 -19.21
CA ARG A 9 -5.44 58.30 -19.73
C ARG A 9 -4.38 58.49 -18.64
N GLU A 10 -4.77 58.80 -17.41
CA GLU A 10 -3.81 58.96 -16.30
C GLU A 10 -3.31 57.61 -15.76
N SER A 11 -4.16 56.58 -15.78
CA SER A 11 -3.90 55.31 -15.10
C SER A 11 -3.50 54.15 -16.03
N GLY A 12 -3.68 54.29 -17.35
CA GLY A 12 -3.54 53.20 -18.31
C GLY A 12 -4.57 52.07 -18.13
N SER A 13 -5.63 52.29 -17.35
CA SER A 13 -6.65 51.27 -17.05
C SER A 13 -8.06 51.82 -17.27
N LEU A 14 -8.79 51.21 -18.19
CA LEU A 14 -10.17 51.54 -18.50
C LEU A 14 -11.11 50.41 -18.09
N ASN A 15 -12.09 50.72 -17.24
CA ASN A 15 -13.16 49.81 -16.86
C ASN A 15 -14.52 50.37 -17.32
N LEU A 16 -15.12 49.69 -18.28
CA LEU A 16 -16.45 49.98 -18.83
C LEU A 16 -17.44 48.83 -18.59
N SER A 17 -17.23 48.04 -17.53
CA SER A 17 -18.15 46.95 -17.19
C SER A 17 -19.54 47.43 -16.74
N ASN A 18 -20.56 46.59 -16.93
CA ASN A 18 -21.94 46.82 -16.47
C ASN A 18 -22.57 48.12 -17.00
N ARG A 19 -22.32 48.45 -18.26
CA ARG A 19 -22.79 49.70 -18.88
C ARG A 19 -23.83 49.50 -19.98
N SER A 20 -24.25 48.24 -20.21
CA SER A 20 -25.18 47.88 -21.28
C SER A 20 -24.70 48.36 -22.66
N LEU A 21 -23.38 48.39 -22.88
CA LEU A 21 -22.80 48.80 -24.16
C LEU A 21 -23.12 47.76 -25.24
N SER A 22 -23.61 48.22 -26.39
CA SER A 22 -23.79 47.40 -27.60
C SER A 22 -22.54 47.38 -28.49
N GLU A 23 -21.72 48.43 -28.41
CA GLU A 23 -20.43 48.53 -29.08
C GLU A 23 -19.38 49.19 -28.18
N VAL A 24 -18.11 48.92 -28.47
CA VAL A 24 -16.99 49.61 -27.81
C VAL A 24 -16.86 51.01 -28.40
N PRO A 25 -16.82 52.08 -27.58
CA PRO A 25 -16.68 53.44 -28.08
C PRO A 25 -15.40 53.62 -28.92
N GLY A 26 -15.52 54.34 -30.04
CA GLY A 26 -14.41 54.53 -31.00
C GLY A 26 -13.16 55.16 -30.38
N GLU A 27 -13.34 56.04 -29.39
CA GLU A 27 -12.26 56.69 -28.66
C GLU A 27 -11.36 55.70 -27.93
N VAL A 28 -11.90 54.54 -27.52
CA VAL A 28 -11.11 53.48 -26.86
C VAL A 28 -10.06 52.94 -27.83
N TYR A 29 -10.42 52.70 -29.08
CA TYR A 29 -9.52 52.16 -30.11
C TYR A 29 -8.44 53.13 -30.56
N ASN A 30 -8.63 54.43 -30.32
CA ASN A 30 -7.65 55.48 -30.63
C ASN A 30 -6.75 55.79 -29.42
N ASN A 31 -6.49 54.83 -28.53
CA ASN A 31 -5.76 55.04 -27.27
C ASN A 31 -6.28 56.23 -26.44
N LEU A 32 -7.61 56.38 -26.38
CA LEU A 32 -8.28 57.47 -25.66
C LEU A 32 -7.95 58.86 -26.22
N ASP A 33 -7.53 58.95 -27.49
CA ASP A 33 -7.31 60.23 -28.14
C ASP A 33 -8.62 60.92 -28.48
N THR A 34 -9.03 61.81 -27.57
CA THR A 34 -10.30 62.55 -27.66
C THR A 34 -10.20 63.77 -28.58
N GLY A 35 -9.05 64.05 -29.20
CA GLY A 35 -8.88 65.18 -30.12
C GLY A 35 -9.02 66.57 -29.49
N SER A 36 -9.07 66.66 -28.15
CA SER A 36 -9.11 67.94 -27.43
C SER A 36 -7.72 68.58 -27.41
N LEU A 37 -7.59 69.75 -28.05
CA LEU A 37 -6.36 70.56 -28.13
C LEU A 37 -5.84 71.05 -26.75
N ASP A 38 -6.65 70.95 -25.69
CA ASP A 38 -6.34 71.47 -24.35
C ASP A 38 -5.78 70.43 -23.37
N ASP A 39 -5.80 69.14 -23.71
CA ASP A 39 -5.23 68.09 -22.85
C ASP A 39 -3.81 67.73 -23.32
N LYS A 40 -2.83 67.86 -22.41
CA LYS A 40 -1.40 67.57 -22.66
C LYS A 40 -1.22 66.11 -23.06
N TRP A 41 -1.25 65.84 -24.37
CA TRP A 41 -1.21 64.48 -24.92
C TRP A 41 0.04 63.68 -24.51
N TRP A 42 1.14 64.35 -24.13
CA TRP A 42 2.38 63.72 -23.64
C TRP A 42 2.34 63.25 -22.17
N GLU A 43 1.31 63.62 -21.40
CA GLU A 43 1.11 63.12 -20.01
C GLU A 43 0.24 61.85 -19.97
N GLY A 44 -0.34 61.45 -21.10
CA GLY A 44 -1.19 60.25 -21.21
C GLY A 44 -0.38 58.95 -21.17
N VAL A 45 -0.81 58.02 -20.35
CA VAL A 45 -0.35 56.63 -20.32
C VAL A 45 -1.17 55.83 -21.33
N ASP A 46 -0.51 55.07 -22.20
CA ASP A 46 -1.20 54.17 -23.12
C ASP A 46 -2.07 53.16 -22.36
N LEU A 47 -3.13 52.70 -23.01
CA LEU A 47 -4.07 51.78 -22.39
C LEU A 47 -3.45 50.38 -22.22
N GLN A 48 -3.19 50.00 -20.96
CA GLN A 48 -2.63 48.70 -20.58
C GLN A 48 -3.69 47.70 -20.11
N LYS A 49 -4.81 48.17 -19.56
CA LYS A 49 -5.88 47.31 -19.05
C LYS A 49 -7.23 47.78 -19.55
N LEU A 50 -7.94 46.91 -20.27
CA LEU A 50 -9.27 47.17 -20.79
C LEU A 50 -10.25 46.12 -20.25
N ILE A 51 -11.24 46.57 -19.49
CA ILE A 51 -12.31 45.75 -18.93
C ILE A 51 -13.64 46.18 -19.54
N LEU A 52 -14.25 45.30 -20.32
CA LEU A 52 -15.50 45.45 -21.04
C LEU A 52 -16.56 44.43 -20.57
N ALA A 53 -16.34 43.80 -19.40
CA ALA A 53 -17.16 42.71 -18.89
C ALA A 53 -18.63 43.10 -18.62
N HIS A 54 -19.56 42.15 -18.72
CA HIS A 54 -21.00 42.38 -18.43
C HIS A 54 -21.60 43.53 -19.27
N ASN A 55 -21.53 43.39 -20.59
CA ASN A 55 -22.17 44.30 -21.55
C ASN A 55 -22.96 43.48 -22.59
N ASN A 56 -23.46 44.14 -23.63
CA ASN A 56 -24.22 43.54 -24.72
C ASN A 56 -23.42 43.61 -26.05
N LEU A 57 -22.09 43.48 -25.98
CA LEU A 57 -21.24 43.59 -27.17
C LEU A 57 -21.45 42.37 -28.08
N GLU A 58 -21.83 42.62 -29.33
CA GLU A 58 -22.01 41.57 -30.35
C GLU A 58 -20.75 41.35 -31.20
N VAL A 59 -19.98 42.41 -31.43
CA VAL A 59 -18.76 42.39 -32.25
C VAL A 59 -17.66 43.22 -31.60
N LEU A 60 -16.43 42.74 -31.70
CA LEU A 60 -15.22 43.49 -31.35
C LEU A 60 -14.51 43.89 -32.65
N ARG A 61 -14.24 45.19 -32.84
CA ARG A 61 -13.62 45.72 -34.07
C ARG A 61 -12.15 45.32 -34.20
N GLU A 62 -11.69 45.21 -35.45
CA GLU A 62 -10.29 44.97 -35.81
C GLU A 62 -9.35 46.11 -35.40
N ASP A 63 -9.90 47.29 -35.09
CA ASP A 63 -9.16 48.44 -34.57
C ASP A 63 -8.50 48.17 -33.20
N LEU A 64 -8.81 47.02 -32.56
CA LEU A 64 -8.13 46.53 -31.37
C LEU A 64 -6.60 46.51 -31.54
N ARG A 65 -6.11 46.30 -32.76
CA ARG A 65 -4.68 46.31 -33.12
C ARG A 65 -3.94 47.60 -32.74
N ASN A 66 -4.67 48.71 -32.58
CA ASN A 66 -4.09 50.00 -32.21
C ASN A 66 -3.66 50.05 -30.74
N LEU A 67 -4.13 49.13 -29.90
CA LEU A 67 -3.85 49.08 -28.46
C LEU A 67 -2.56 48.30 -28.16
N SER A 68 -1.44 48.68 -28.80
CA SER A 68 -0.16 47.94 -28.72
C SER A 68 0.41 47.76 -27.31
N SER A 69 0.04 48.66 -26.39
CA SER A 69 0.43 48.65 -24.98
C SER A 69 -0.47 47.77 -24.09
N LEU A 70 -1.50 47.13 -24.65
CA LEU A 70 -2.50 46.38 -23.88
C LEU A 70 -1.91 45.09 -23.29
N VAL A 71 -2.03 44.95 -21.97
CA VAL A 71 -1.55 43.82 -21.17
C VAL A 71 -2.69 42.92 -20.73
N VAL A 72 -3.86 43.51 -20.43
CA VAL A 72 -5.03 42.80 -19.91
C VAL A 72 -6.27 43.21 -20.70
N LEU A 73 -6.91 42.24 -21.32
CA LEU A 73 -8.17 42.40 -22.01
C LEU A 73 -9.21 41.46 -21.40
N ASN A 74 -10.26 42.04 -20.81
CA ASN A 74 -11.40 41.29 -20.30
C ASN A 74 -12.67 41.75 -21.02
N ILE A 75 -13.31 40.84 -21.74
CA ILE A 75 -14.54 41.04 -22.50
C ILE A 75 -15.56 39.96 -22.15
N SER A 76 -15.50 39.44 -20.92
CA SER A 76 -16.39 38.36 -20.50
C SER A 76 -17.84 38.82 -20.32
N HIS A 77 -18.79 37.88 -20.32
CA HIS A 77 -20.22 38.18 -20.19
C HIS A 77 -20.70 39.21 -21.23
N ASN A 78 -20.55 38.86 -22.49
CA ASN A 78 -21.03 39.61 -23.64
C ASN A 78 -21.76 38.67 -24.63
N GLN A 79 -22.04 39.14 -25.85
CA GLN A 79 -22.75 38.38 -26.89
C GLN A 79 -21.88 38.15 -28.12
N LEU A 80 -20.55 38.14 -27.96
CA LEU A 80 -19.61 38.02 -29.08
C LEU A 80 -19.74 36.68 -29.80
N SER A 81 -19.83 36.71 -31.13
CA SER A 81 -19.82 35.49 -31.96
C SER A 81 -18.43 35.02 -32.39
N SER A 82 -17.45 35.93 -32.38
CA SER A 82 -16.06 35.69 -32.79
C SER A 82 -15.12 36.68 -32.12
N VAL A 83 -13.85 36.32 -32.04
CA VAL A 83 -12.75 37.21 -31.64
C VAL A 83 -12.04 37.69 -32.92
N PRO A 84 -11.70 38.99 -33.07
CA PRO A 84 -11.02 39.53 -34.24
C PRO A 84 -9.58 39.03 -34.35
N ALA A 85 -9.04 38.99 -35.57
CA ALA A 85 -7.66 38.58 -35.84
C ALA A 85 -6.65 39.55 -35.20
N ALA A 86 -7.02 40.81 -35.04
CA ALA A 86 -6.27 41.85 -34.33
C ALA A 86 -5.78 41.47 -32.93
N ILE A 87 -6.32 40.42 -32.29
CA ILE A 87 -5.78 39.92 -31.02
C ILE A 87 -4.31 39.47 -31.14
N GLY A 88 -3.90 39.00 -32.33
CA GLY A 88 -2.53 38.60 -32.61
C GLY A 88 -1.55 39.78 -32.70
N ASP A 89 -2.06 40.99 -32.95
CA ASP A 89 -1.27 42.22 -33.08
C ASP A 89 -1.00 42.91 -31.74
N LEU A 90 -1.31 42.25 -30.61
CA LEU A 90 -1.12 42.77 -29.25
C LEU A 90 0.12 42.15 -28.59
N PRO A 91 1.33 42.71 -28.78
CA PRO A 91 2.58 42.06 -28.39
C PRO A 91 2.77 41.95 -26.88
N LEU A 92 2.10 42.78 -26.08
CA LEU A 92 2.22 42.83 -24.62
C LEU A 92 1.08 42.12 -23.89
N LEU A 93 0.10 41.55 -24.62
CA LEU A 93 -1.07 40.95 -24.02
C LEU A 93 -0.69 39.71 -23.20
N LYS A 94 -0.91 39.78 -21.88
CA LYS A 94 -0.62 38.70 -20.92
C LYS A 94 -1.88 37.96 -20.48
N SER A 95 -3.02 38.64 -20.45
CA SER A 95 -4.28 38.09 -19.95
C SER A 95 -5.41 38.41 -20.91
N LEU A 96 -6.06 37.36 -21.43
CA LEU A 96 -7.24 37.46 -22.29
C LEU A 96 -8.40 36.69 -21.66
N ASP A 97 -9.49 37.37 -21.35
CA ASP A 97 -10.73 36.76 -20.87
C ASP A 97 -11.86 37.10 -21.84
N VAL A 98 -12.36 36.08 -22.54
CA VAL A 98 -13.53 36.17 -23.44
C VAL A 98 -14.62 35.18 -23.02
N SER A 99 -14.61 34.78 -21.75
CA SER A 99 -15.56 33.81 -21.21
C SER A 99 -17.00 34.33 -21.22
N PHE A 100 -18.00 33.43 -21.19
CA PHE A 100 -19.42 33.78 -21.22
C PHE A 100 -19.79 34.65 -22.43
N ASN A 101 -19.54 34.12 -23.63
CA ASN A 101 -19.91 34.71 -24.92
C ASN A 101 -20.55 33.64 -25.81
N GLN A 102 -20.73 33.92 -27.10
CA GLN A 102 -21.28 33.00 -28.10
C GLN A 102 -20.23 32.61 -29.15
N ILE A 103 -18.95 32.61 -28.76
CA ILE A 103 -17.81 32.48 -29.69
C ILE A 103 -17.77 31.05 -30.25
N LYS A 104 -17.74 30.94 -31.58
CA LYS A 104 -17.65 29.64 -32.28
C LYS A 104 -16.23 29.21 -32.59
N PHE A 105 -15.34 30.17 -32.85
CA PHE A 105 -13.95 29.93 -33.18
C PHE A 105 -13.07 31.04 -32.59
N ILE A 106 -11.87 30.67 -32.15
CA ILE A 106 -10.79 31.60 -31.82
C ILE A 106 -9.87 31.67 -33.06
N PRO A 107 -9.50 32.86 -33.55
CA PRO A 107 -8.64 33.01 -34.72
C PRO A 107 -7.24 32.42 -34.48
N GLU A 108 -6.61 31.87 -35.53
CA GLU A 108 -5.23 31.34 -35.47
C GLU A 108 -4.19 32.43 -35.15
N GLU A 109 -4.52 33.70 -35.39
CA GLU A 109 -3.68 34.84 -35.04
C GLU A 109 -3.45 34.97 -33.52
N VAL A 110 -4.27 34.33 -32.67
CA VAL A 110 -4.04 34.33 -31.21
C VAL A 110 -2.66 33.80 -30.81
N GLY A 111 -2.08 32.90 -31.60
CA GLY A 111 -0.73 32.38 -31.37
C GLY A 111 0.40 33.39 -31.63
N LEU A 112 0.11 34.54 -32.24
CA LEU A 112 1.07 35.65 -32.40
C LEU A 112 1.21 36.48 -31.12
N ALA A 113 0.21 36.45 -30.24
CA ALA A 113 0.27 37.04 -28.91
C ALA A 113 1.14 36.18 -27.95
N THR A 114 2.44 36.11 -28.24
CA THR A 114 3.42 35.24 -27.55
C THR A 114 3.67 35.61 -26.08
N ALA A 115 3.24 36.80 -25.65
CA ALA A 115 3.28 37.25 -24.26
C ALA A 115 2.14 36.67 -23.39
N LEU A 116 1.17 35.96 -23.98
CA LEU A 116 0.04 35.40 -23.25
C LEU A 116 0.49 34.45 -22.13
N VAL A 117 -0.03 34.72 -20.94
CA VAL A 117 0.18 33.93 -19.71
C VAL A 117 -1.12 33.27 -19.28
N LYS A 118 -2.26 33.97 -19.46
CA LYS A 118 -3.57 33.50 -19.04
C LYS A 118 -4.59 33.72 -20.14
N VAL A 119 -5.34 32.68 -20.48
CA VAL A 119 -6.48 32.77 -21.39
C VAL A 119 -7.70 32.07 -20.79
N ASP A 120 -8.85 32.72 -20.89
CA ASP A 120 -10.14 32.17 -20.49
C ASP A 120 -11.14 32.25 -21.66
N PHE A 121 -11.48 31.08 -22.19
CA PHE A 121 -12.41 30.85 -23.29
C PHE A 121 -13.69 30.15 -22.81
N SER A 122 -13.90 30.05 -21.50
CA SER A 122 -14.95 29.22 -20.92
C SER A 122 -16.37 29.72 -21.23
N ASN A 123 -17.37 28.85 -21.23
CA ASN A 123 -18.77 29.19 -21.49
C ASN A 123 -18.95 29.89 -22.85
N ASN A 124 -18.56 29.19 -23.92
CA ASN A 124 -18.69 29.63 -25.31
C ASN A 124 -19.23 28.46 -26.16
N CYS A 125 -19.20 28.61 -27.49
CA CYS A 125 -19.64 27.59 -28.45
C CYS A 125 -18.47 26.97 -29.24
N LEU A 126 -17.25 26.98 -28.70
CA LEU A 126 -16.05 26.53 -29.40
C LEU A 126 -16.11 25.04 -29.75
N THR A 127 -15.79 24.69 -31.00
CA THR A 127 -15.71 23.29 -31.46
C THR A 127 -14.29 22.71 -31.39
N GLU A 128 -13.29 23.59 -31.37
CA GLU A 128 -11.86 23.29 -31.30
C GLU A 128 -11.09 24.47 -30.72
N LEU A 129 -9.86 24.21 -30.26
CA LEU A 129 -8.89 25.24 -29.92
C LEU A 129 -7.94 25.45 -31.13
N PRO A 130 -7.48 26.68 -31.41
CA PRO A 130 -6.57 26.94 -32.52
C PRO A 130 -5.20 26.31 -32.26
N ALA A 131 -4.61 25.74 -33.31
CA ALA A 131 -3.31 25.04 -33.21
C ALA A 131 -2.19 26.02 -32.85
N SER A 132 -2.31 27.28 -33.28
CA SER A 132 -1.35 28.34 -33.01
C SER A 132 -1.13 28.65 -31.53
N LEU A 133 -2.03 28.29 -30.61
CA LEU A 133 -1.84 28.45 -29.17
C LEU A 133 -0.56 27.78 -28.67
N GLY A 134 -0.11 26.71 -29.34
CA GLY A 134 1.18 26.07 -29.08
C GLY A 134 2.39 27.01 -29.15
N ARG A 135 2.28 28.16 -29.84
CA ARG A 135 3.31 29.20 -29.93
C ARG A 135 3.38 30.12 -28.72
N CYS A 136 2.34 30.14 -27.87
CA CYS A 136 2.32 30.93 -26.64
C CYS A 136 3.14 30.23 -25.54
N LEU A 137 4.47 30.31 -25.65
CA LEU A 137 5.42 29.60 -24.75
C LEU A 137 5.36 30.05 -23.28
N ASN A 138 4.75 31.21 -23.01
CA ASN A 138 4.56 31.73 -21.65
C ASN A 138 3.22 31.35 -21.03
N LEU A 139 2.36 30.64 -21.77
CA LEU A 139 1.01 30.31 -21.32
C LEU A 139 1.10 29.39 -20.11
N SER A 140 0.43 29.82 -19.03
CA SER A 140 0.45 29.16 -17.73
C SER A 140 -0.94 28.73 -17.26
N GLU A 141 -1.98 29.43 -17.69
CA GLU A 141 -3.37 29.11 -17.36
C GLU A 141 -4.21 29.15 -18.65
N LEU A 142 -4.82 28.01 -19.00
CA LEU A 142 -5.72 27.86 -20.14
C LEU A 142 -7.04 27.28 -19.64
N LYS A 143 -8.11 28.07 -19.74
CA LYS A 143 -9.46 27.65 -19.41
C LYS A 143 -10.33 27.68 -20.67
N ALA A 144 -11.01 26.59 -20.93
CA ALA A 144 -11.95 26.45 -22.05
C ALA A 144 -13.13 25.54 -21.65
N SER A 145 -13.56 25.62 -20.39
CA SER A 145 -14.67 24.81 -19.88
C SER A 145 -16.01 25.23 -20.49
N ASN A 146 -17.00 24.33 -20.48
CA ASN A 146 -18.35 24.52 -21.02
C ASN A 146 -18.33 25.02 -22.47
N ASN A 147 -17.78 24.19 -23.37
CA ASN A 147 -17.72 24.42 -24.81
C ASN A 147 -18.16 23.14 -25.56
N ASN A 148 -18.01 23.13 -26.89
CA ASN A 148 -18.30 21.98 -27.75
C ASN A 148 -17.02 21.30 -28.27
N ILE A 149 -15.89 21.42 -27.55
CA ILE A 149 -14.59 20.96 -28.03
C ILE A 149 -14.57 19.44 -28.13
N SER A 150 -14.27 18.93 -29.32
CA SER A 150 -14.28 17.49 -29.61
C SER A 150 -12.88 16.86 -29.64
N ARG A 151 -11.85 17.68 -29.90
CA ARG A 151 -10.44 17.28 -29.96
C ARG A 151 -9.53 18.42 -29.50
N LEU A 152 -8.31 18.07 -29.09
CA LEU A 152 -7.24 19.04 -28.80
C LEU A 152 -6.17 18.96 -29.90
N PRO A 153 -5.64 20.10 -30.40
CA PRO A 153 -4.48 20.11 -31.28
C PRO A 153 -3.23 19.54 -30.60
N ASP A 154 -2.40 18.81 -31.35
CA ASP A 154 -1.13 18.27 -30.84
C ASP A 154 -0.12 19.39 -30.54
N GLU A 155 -0.22 20.52 -31.25
CA GLU A 155 0.63 21.69 -31.11
C GLU A 155 0.54 22.34 -29.73
N LEU A 156 -0.55 22.16 -28.98
CA LEU A 156 -0.66 22.65 -27.60
C LEU A 156 0.41 22.07 -26.67
N ALA A 157 1.07 20.97 -27.05
CA ALA A 157 2.25 20.46 -26.36
C ALA A 157 3.38 21.52 -26.25
N GLY A 158 3.40 22.55 -27.11
CA GLY A 158 4.36 23.66 -27.07
C GLY A 158 4.20 24.60 -25.86
N CYS A 159 3.05 24.60 -25.17
CA CYS A 159 2.81 25.40 -23.97
C CYS A 159 3.52 24.81 -22.72
N CYS A 160 4.85 24.75 -22.73
CA CYS A 160 5.64 24.06 -21.70
C CYS A 160 5.53 24.67 -20.28
N LYS A 161 5.00 25.89 -20.13
CA LYS A 161 4.80 26.58 -18.84
C LYS A 161 3.40 26.40 -18.24
N LEU A 162 2.56 25.57 -18.87
CA LEU A 162 1.20 25.36 -18.44
C LEU A 162 1.17 24.77 -17.02
N SER A 163 0.44 25.43 -16.13
CA SER A 163 0.26 25.07 -14.72
C SER A 163 -1.18 24.69 -14.40
N LYS A 164 -2.15 25.33 -15.07
CA LYS A 164 -3.58 25.07 -14.91
C LYS A 164 -4.22 24.86 -16.26
N PHE A 165 -4.93 23.76 -16.40
CA PHE A 165 -5.66 23.43 -17.61
C PHE A 165 -7.09 22.97 -17.27
N ASP A 166 -8.07 23.70 -17.78
CA ASP A 166 -9.49 23.44 -17.54
C ASP A 166 -10.25 23.27 -18.86
N LEU A 167 -10.81 22.08 -19.03
CA LEU A 167 -11.60 21.63 -20.18
C LEU A 167 -12.92 21.00 -19.74
N GLU A 168 -13.38 21.26 -18.53
CA GLU A 168 -14.65 20.70 -18.03
C GLU A 168 -15.79 20.95 -19.03
N GLY A 169 -16.73 20.00 -19.18
CA GLY A 169 -17.98 20.27 -19.90
C GLY A 169 -17.78 20.43 -21.40
N ASN A 170 -17.00 19.53 -22.00
CA ASN A 170 -16.74 19.48 -23.43
C ASN A 170 -17.15 18.12 -24.02
N LYS A 171 -16.78 17.85 -25.27
CA LYS A 171 -17.12 16.62 -26.01
C LYS A 171 -15.88 15.76 -26.29
N LEU A 172 -14.82 15.88 -25.49
CA LEU A 172 -13.56 15.18 -25.69
C LEU A 172 -13.75 13.67 -25.47
N VAL A 173 -13.25 12.87 -26.42
CA VAL A 173 -13.27 11.40 -26.34
C VAL A 173 -11.92 10.84 -25.88
N LEU A 174 -10.83 11.54 -26.22
CA LEU A 174 -9.45 11.15 -25.93
C LEU A 174 -8.63 12.36 -25.51
N LEU A 175 -7.62 12.13 -24.68
CA LEU A 175 -6.57 13.11 -24.40
C LEU A 175 -5.28 12.69 -25.15
N PRO A 176 -4.61 13.60 -25.87
CA PRO A 176 -3.42 13.27 -26.66
C PRO A 176 -2.23 12.86 -25.78
N GLU A 177 -1.52 11.80 -26.17
CA GLU A 177 -0.44 11.24 -25.35
C GLU A 177 0.76 12.19 -25.21
N ASN A 178 1.19 12.84 -26.30
CA ASN A 178 2.41 13.65 -26.35
C ASN A 178 2.33 14.97 -25.56
N MET A 179 1.12 15.38 -25.16
CA MET A 179 0.87 16.65 -24.49
C MET A 179 1.36 16.62 -23.03
N PHE A 180 1.07 15.53 -22.31
CA PHE A 180 1.43 15.40 -20.89
C PHE A 180 2.92 15.15 -20.66
N THR A 181 3.67 14.70 -21.67
CA THR A 181 5.13 14.63 -21.59
C THR A 181 5.77 16.02 -21.58
N SER A 182 5.13 17.02 -22.17
CA SER A 182 5.65 18.40 -22.22
C SER A 182 5.23 19.24 -21.02
N TRP A 183 3.99 19.07 -20.53
CA TRP A 183 3.41 19.88 -19.46
C TRP A 183 3.85 19.47 -18.04
N THR A 184 5.15 19.28 -17.84
CA THR A 184 5.74 18.84 -16.57
C THR A 184 5.53 19.82 -15.40
N LEU A 185 5.09 21.06 -15.69
CA LEU A 185 4.76 22.09 -14.71
C LEU A 185 3.28 22.11 -14.30
N LEU A 186 2.44 21.24 -14.88
CA LEU A 186 1.00 21.22 -14.59
C LEU A 186 0.73 20.85 -13.13
N THR A 187 -0.04 21.69 -12.44
CA THR A 187 -0.48 21.52 -11.06
C THR A 187 -1.96 21.18 -10.95
N GLU A 188 -2.78 21.66 -11.89
CA GLU A 188 -4.23 21.44 -11.91
C GLU A 188 -4.68 21.03 -13.31
N LEU A 189 -5.37 19.88 -13.40
CA LEU A 189 -6.03 19.38 -14.60
C LEU A 189 -7.50 19.14 -14.29
N ASN A 190 -8.39 19.85 -14.98
CA ASN A 190 -9.83 19.59 -14.95
C ASN A 190 -10.28 19.20 -16.36
N ALA A 191 -10.72 17.96 -16.54
CA ALA A 191 -11.37 17.47 -17.76
C ALA A 191 -12.64 16.68 -17.42
N ALA A 192 -13.32 17.10 -16.35
CA ALA A 192 -14.61 16.55 -15.96
C ALA A 192 -15.69 16.79 -17.02
N LYS A 193 -16.81 16.05 -16.95
CA LYS A 193 -17.98 16.23 -17.84
C LYS A 193 -17.63 16.18 -19.32
N ASN A 194 -16.82 15.19 -19.70
CA ASN A 194 -16.43 14.92 -21.07
C ASN A 194 -16.90 13.51 -21.47
N GLN A 195 -16.39 12.97 -22.58
CA GLN A 195 -16.68 11.63 -23.07
C GLN A 195 -15.43 10.74 -23.06
N LEU A 196 -14.46 11.05 -22.19
CA LEU A 196 -13.17 10.36 -22.16
C LEU A 196 -13.34 8.88 -21.83
N THR A 197 -12.74 8.00 -22.63
CA THR A 197 -12.82 6.54 -22.42
C THR A 197 -11.62 5.96 -21.67
N THR A 198 -10.46 6.62 -21.75
CA THR A 198 -9.20 6.18 -21.15
C THR A 198 -8.38 7.37 -20.67
N ILE A 199 -7.43 7.10 -19.78
CA ILE A 199 -6.39 8.05 -19.37
C ILE A 199 -5.08 7.61 -20.05
N PRO A 200 -4.39 8.49 -20.79
CA PRO A 200 -3.16 8.12 -21.49
C PRO A 200 -2.02 7.81 -20.52
N ALA A 201 -1.12 6.89 -20.90
CA ALA A 201 -0.02 6.47 -20.05
C ALA A 201 0.94 7.63 -19.71
N SER A 202 1.05 8.64 -20.59
CA SER A 202 1.86 9.83 -20.39
C SER A 202 1.43 10.72 -19.21
N ILE A 203 0.26 10.49 -18.61
CA ILE A 203 -0.17 11.20 -17.40
C ILE A 203 0.85 11.08 -16.26
N GLY A 204 1.60 9.97 -16.22
CA GLY A 204 2.66 9.73 -15.24
C GLY A 204 3.83 10.71 -15.31
N ALA A 205 3.98 11.48 -16.39
CA ALA A 205 4.99 12.52 -16.50
C ALA A 205 4.67 13.77 -15.64
N LEU A 206 3.42 13.95 -15.21
CA LEU A 206 2.95 15.11 -14.47
C LEU A 206 3.30 15.03 -12.98
N SER A 207 4.60 15.09 -12.67
CA SER A 207 5.14 14.95 -11.30
C SER A 207 4.74 16.08 -10.33
N LYS A 208 4.34 17.25 -10.85
CA LYS A 208 3.88 18.42 -10.09
C LYS A 208 2.36 18.52 -9.94
N LEU A 209 1.61 17.60 -10.55
CA LEU A 209 0.15 17.63 -10.52
C LEU A 209 -0.35 17.46 -9.08
N VAL A 210 -1.19 18.38 -8.62
CA VAL A 210 -1.76 18.41 -7.27
C VAL A 210 -3.22 17.99 -7.31
N ARG A 211 -3.96 18.47 -8.31
CA ARG A 211 -5.39 18.17 -8.48
C ARG A 211 -5.67 17.65 -9.88
N MET A 212 -6.30 16.48 -9.95
CA MET A 212 -6.81 15.90 -11.18
C MET A 212 -8.31 15.64 -11.04
N ASP A 213 -9.09 16.26 -11.91
CA ASP A 213 -10.54 16.08 -11.96
C ASP A 213 -10.97 15.51 -13.32
N LEU A 214 -11.51 14.29 -13.29
CA LEU A 214 -12.00 13.54 -14.44
C LEU A 214 -13.41 12.99 -14.17
N HIS A 215 -14.16 13.57 -13.23
CA HIS A 215 -15.51 13.10 -12.91
C HIS A 215 -16.47 13.24 -14.11
N GLN A 216 -17.54 12.44 -14.15
CA GLN A 216 -18.54 12.46 -15.23
C GLN A 216 -17.91 12.24 -16.62
N ASN A 217 -17.24 11.11 -16.79
CA ASN A 217 -16.66 10.66 -18.06
C ASN A 217 -17.09 9.21 -18.35
N LYS A 218 -16.46 8.57 -19.34
CA LYS A 218 -16.68 7.16 -19.72
C LYS A 218 -15.43 6.30 -19.47
N ILE A 219 -14.60 6.69 -18.49
CA ILE A 219 -13.28 6.08 -18.28
C ILE A 219 -13.44 4.68 -17.70
N THR A 220 -12.81 3.68 -18.33
CA THR A 220 -12.90 2.27 -17.93
C THR A 220 -11.73 1.79 -17.06
N SER A 221 -10.57 2.46 -17.15
CA SER A 221 -9.37 2.07 -16.40
C SER A 221 -8.44 3.26 -16.12
N ILE A 222 -7.65 3.13 -15.06
CA ILE A 222 -6.56 4.04 -14.69
C ILE A 222 -5.24 3.32 -15.02
N PRO A 223 -4.29 3.94 -15.77
CA PRO A 223 -3.02 3.32 -16.12
C PRO A 223 -2.09 3.21 -14.90
N SER A 224 -1.23 2.19 -14.88
CA SER A 224 -0.22 1.99 -13.82
C SER A 224 0.81 3.14 -13.74
N SER A 225 0.97 3.92 -14.81
CA SER A 225 1.81 5.11 -14.85
C SER A 225 1.34 6.23 -13.92
N ILE A 226 0.11 6.16 -13.38
CA ILE A 226 -0.42 7.13 -12.41
C ILE A 226 0.51 7.33 -11.21
N LYS A 227 1.31 6.31 -10.84
CA LYS A 227 2.33 6.40 -9.78
C LYS A 227 3.36 7.52 -9.99
N GLY A 228 3.55 7.98 -11.23
CA GLY A 228 4.46 9.07 -11.55
C GLY A 228 3.97 10.44 -11.09
N CYS A 229 2.66 10.61 -10.85
CA CYS A 229 2.05 11.82 -10.30
C CYS A 229 2.31 11.98 -8.80
N SER A 230 3.59 12.00 -8.40
CA SER A 230 4.03 11.92 -6.99
C SER A 230 3.57 13.10 -6.10
N SER A 231 3.12 14.20 -6.69
CA SER A 231 2.56 15.35 -5.96
C SER A 231 1.03 15.34 -5.83
N LEU A 232 0.34 14.34 -6.41
CA LEU A 232 -1.12 14.32 -6.47
C LEU A 232 -1.74 14.25 -5.07
N ALA A 233 -2.59 15.22 -4.76
CA ALA A 233 -3.25 15.38 -3.47
C ALA A 233 -4.76 15.13 -3.57
N GLU A 234 -5.37 15.51 -4.68
CA GLU A 234 -6.81 15.37 -4.95
C GLU A 234 -7.03 14.67 -6.29
N PHE A 235 -7.78 13.56 -6.26
CA PHE A 235 -8.12 12.80 -7.46
C PHE A 235 -9.62 12.48 -7.49
N TYR A 236 -10.33 13.10 -8.45
CA TYR A 236 -11.77 12.94 -8.64
C TYR A 236 -12.06 12.11 -9.89
N MET A 237 -12.67 10.94 -9.70
CA MET A 237 -13.00 9.95 -10.73
C MET A 237 -14.47 9.51 -10.65
N GLY A 238 -15.31 10.25 -9.93
CA GLY A 238 -16.71 9.90 -9.75
C GLY A 238 -17.52 9.89 -11.06
N ASN A 239 -18.58 9.08 -11.15
CA ASN A 239 -19.40 8.91 -12.36
C ASN A 239 -18.57 8.51 -13.59
N ASN A 240 -17.88 7.37 -13.51
CA ASN A 240 -17.15 6.76 -14.60
C ASN A 240 -17.55 5.27 -14.74
N LEU A 241 -16.81 4.50 -15.55
CA LEU A 241 -17.06 3.09 -15.81
C LEU A 241 -15.95 2.20 -15.23
N LEU A 242 -15.30 2.64 -14.14
CA LEU A 242 -14.18 1.91 -13.53
C LEU A 242 -14.67 0.61 -12.89
N SER A 243 -14.07 -0.51 -13.28
CA SER A 243 -14.30 -1.82 -12.63
C SER A 243 -13.29 -2.14 -11.53
N THR A 244 -12.10 -1.53 -11.59
CA THR A 244 -11.01 -1.63 -10.61
C THR A 244 -10.09 -0.42 -10.70
N ILE A 245 -9.16 -0.27 -9.75
CA ILE A 245 -8.05 0.70 -9.78
C ILE A 245 -6.72 -0.07 -9.70
N PRO A 246 -5.61 0.42 -10.30
CA PRO A 246 -4.33 -0.29 -10.28
C PRO A 246 -3.68 -0.24 -8.90
N ASP A 247 -2.99 -1.32 -8.49
CA ASP A 247 -2.26 -1.36 -7.21
C ASP A 247 -1.18 -0.26 -7.10
N ASP A 248 -0.61 0.15 -8.24
CA ASP A 248 0.36 1.25 -8.33
C ASP A 248 -0.18 2.58 -7.78
N ILE A 249 -1.51 2.77 -7.70
CA ILE A 249 -2.10 3.97 -7.08
C ILE A 249 -1.65 4.11 -5.62
N GLY A 250 -1.37 3.00 -4.93
CA GLY A 250 -0.86 2.97 -3.57
C GLY A 250 0.49 3.68 -3.37
N MET A 251 1.21 4.01 -4.44
CA MET A 251 2.47 4.76 -4.39
C MET A 251 2.28 6.28 -4.25
N LEU A 252 1.06 6.79 -4.39
CA LEU A 252 0.73 8.21 -4.29
C LEU A 252 0.71 8.69 -2.83
N SER A 253 1.90 8.88 -2.27
CA SER A 253 2.10 9.18 -0.85
C SER A 253 1.47 10.49 -0.35
N LYS A 254 1.21 11.46 -1.25
CA LYS A 254 0.56 12.74 -0.92
C LYS A 254 -0.95 12.75 -1.15
N LEU A 255 -1.52 11.69 -1.71
CA LEU A 255 -2.95 11.65 -2.03
C LEU A 255 -3.76 11.67 -0.72
N GLY A 256 -4.58 12.70 -0.57
CA GLY A 256 -5.42 12.94 0.60
C GLY A 256 -6.91 12.76 0.32
N THR A 257 -7.33 13.01 -0.92
CA THR A 257 -8.73 12.94 -1.35
C THR A 257 -8.83 12.05 -2.58
N LEU A 258 -9.58 10.96 -2.47
CA LEU A 258 -9.89 10.08 -3.58
C LEU A 258 -11.39 9.89 -3.68
N ASP A 259 -11.96 10.32 -4.80
CA ASP A 259 -13.37 10.17 -5.10
C ASP A 259 -13.58 9.19 -6.26
N LEU A 260 -14.22 8.07 -5.95
CA LEU A 260 -14.54 6.98 -6.88
C LEU A 260 -16.05 6.71 -6.90
N HIS A 261 -16.88 7.65 -6.47
CA HIS A 261 -18.32 7.44 -6.37
C HIS A 261 -18.95 7.12 -7.74
N SER A 262 -20.09 6.42 -7.76
CA SER A 262 -20.83 6.12 -9.01
C SER A 262 -19.95 5.46 -10.09
N ASN A 263 -19.26 4.38 -9.74
CA ASN A 263 -18.46 3.56 -10.67
C ASN A 263 -18.98 2.11 -10.67
N GLN A 264 -18.25 1.19 -11.29
CA GLN A 264 -18.61 -0.23 -11.40
C GLN A 264 -17.69 -1.14 -10.56
N MET A 265 -17.08 -0.60 -9.50
CA MET A 265 -16.09 -1.33 -8.71
C MET A 265 -16.72 -2.49 -7.95
N LYS A 266 -16.18 -3.70 -8.12
CA LYS A 266 -16.60 -4.91 -7.40
C LYS A 266 -15.81 -5.14 -6.12
N GLU A 267 -14.56 -4.71 -6.12
CA GLU A 267 -13.64 -4.78 -4.99
C GLU A 267 -12.77 -3.52 -4.93
N TYR A 268 -12.32 -3.17 -3.73
CA TYR A 268 -11.28 -2.17 -3.54
C TYR A 268 -9.94 -2.90 -3.39
N PRO A 269 -8.91 -2.59 -4.20
CA PRO A 269 -7.67 -3.36 -4.21
C PRO A 269 -6.83 -3.13 -2.97
N VAL A 270 -6.17 -4.19 -2.51
CA VAL A 270 -5.30 -4.15 -1.32
C VAL A 270 -4.12 -3.18 -1.52
N GLY A 271 -3.58 -3.06 -2.74
CA GLY A 271 -2.51 -2.10 -3.03
C GLY A 271 -2.89 -0.66 -2.74
N ALA A 272 -4.15 -0.28 -2.98
CA ALA A 272 -4.68 1.05 -2.69
C ALA A 272 -4.90 1.32 -1.19
N CYS A 273 -4.83 0.31 -0.33
CA CYS A 273 -4.88 0.48 1.14
C CYS A 273 -3.59 1.08 1.72
N LYS A 274 -2.52 1.20 0.91
CA LYS A 274 -1.26 1.88 1.29
C LYS A 274 -1.37 3.40 1.28
N LEU A 275 -2.43 3.94 0.68
CA LEU A 275 -2.65 5.38 0.57
C LEU A 275 -2.87 6.02 1.96
N LYS A 276 -2.39 7.25 2.12
CA LYS A 276 -2.60 8.06 3.33
C LYS A 276 -3.78 9.03 3.18
N LEU A 277 -4.92 8.49 2.73
CA LEU A 277 -6.13 9.28 2.46
C LEU A 277 -6.72 9.89 3.75
N SER A 278 -7.36 11.04 3.59
CA SER A 278 -8.25 11.68 4.58
C SER A 278 -9.72 11.49 4.21
N PHE A 279 -10.02 11.46 2.91
CA PHE A 279 -11.36 11.29 2.34
C PHE A 279 -11.32 10.22 1.24
N LEU A 280 -12.25 9.27 1.34
CA LEU A 280 -12.47 8.23 0.34
C LEU A 280 -13.97 8.09 0.07
N ASP A 281 -14.41 8.36 -1.15
CA ASP A 281 -15.77 8.09 -1.59
C ASP A 281 -15.82 6.87 -2.50
N LEU A 282 -16.53 5.83 -2.05
CA LEU A 282 -16.78 4.59 -2.78
C LEU A 282 -18.29 4.39 -2.99
N SER A 283 -19.12 5.41 -2.76
CA SER A 283 -20.57 5.29 -2.86
C SER A 283 -21.04 4.93 -4.27
N ASN A 284 -22.21 4.32 -4.39
CA ASN A 284 -22.85 3.91 -5.64
C ASN A 284 -21.92 3.06 -6.54
N ASN A 285 -21.28 2.04 -5.96
CA ASN A 285 -20.48 1.06 -6.69
C ASN A 285 -21.13 -0.35 -6.57
N ALA A 286 -20.44 -1.38 -7.05
CA ALA A 286 -20.87 -2.77 -6.97
C ALA A 286 -20.13 -3.56 -5.85
N LEU A 287 -19.64 -2.88 -4.81
CA LEU A 287 -18.84 -3.50 -3.76
C LEU A 287 -19.68 -4.46 -2.91
N SER A 288 -19.27 -5.72 -2.81
CA SER A 288 -19.90 -6.70 -1.91
C SER A 288 -19.27 -6.76 -0.51
N GLY A 289 -18.04 -6.27 -0.39
CA GLY A 289 -17.24 -6.24 0.82
C GLY A 289 -16.04 -5.30 0.68
N LEU A 290 -15.24 -5.17 1.73
CA LEU A 290 -14.02 -4.36 1.77
C LEU A 290 -12.84 -5.21 2.26
N PRO A 291 -11.62 -4.99 1.75
CA PRO A 291 -10.43 -5.66 2.27
C PRO A 291 -10.17 -5.25 3.73
N PRO A 292 -9.81 -6.20 4.63
CA PRO A 292 -9.43 -5.90 6.01
C PRO A 292 -8.28 -4.89 6.13
N GLU A 293 -7.37 -4.87 5.15
CA GLU A 293 -6.24 -3.95 5.04
C GLU A 293 -6.67 -2.49 4.96
N LEU A 294 -7.89 -2.19 4.52
CA LEU A 294 -8.43 -0.84 4.57
C LEU A 294 -8.40 -0.29 6.01
N GLY A 295 -8.58 -1.15 7.02
CA GLY A 295 -8.46 -0.81 8.44
C GLY A 295 -7.07 -0.32 8.88
N THR A 296 -6.04 -0.49 8.06
CA THR A 296 -4.68 0.04 8.30
C THR A 296 -4.52 1.50 7.91
N MET A 297 -5.46 2.09 7.14
CA MET A 297 -5.42 3.49 6.74
C MET A 297 -5.81 4.40 7.91
N THR A 298 -4.87 4.62 8.84
CA THR A 298 -5.09 5.38 10.08
C THR A 298 -5.40 6.86 9.85
N THR A 299 -5.09 7.40 8.68
CA THR A 299 -5.35 8.80 8.29
C THR A 299 -6.78 9.04 7.81
N LEU A 300 -7.53 7.98 7.49
CA LEU A 300 -8.83 8.07 6.83
C LEU A 300 -9.90 8.58 7.82
N ARG A 301 -10.43 9.78 7.55
CA ARG A 301 -11.42 10.45 8.41
C ARG A 301 -12.84 10.18 7.93
N LYS A 302 -13.05 10.21 6.61
CA LYS A 302 -14.37 10.07 5.99
C LYS A 302 -14.33 9.01 4.90
N LEU A 303 -15.13 7.96 5.09
CA LEU A 303 -15.35 6.89 4.12
C LEU A 303 -16.84 6.82 3.78
N LEU A 304 -17.18 6.98 2.50
CA LEU A 304 -18.56 6.88 2.02
C LEU A 304 -18.76 5.58 1.24
N LEU A 305 -19.78 4.80 1.63
CA LEU A 305 -20.07 3.47 1.08
C LEU A 305 -21.53 3.27 0.68
N SER A 306 -22.37 4.31 0.80
CA SER A 306 -23.80 4.23 0.48
C SER A 306 -24.03 3.76 -0.95
N GLY A 307 -25.10 2.99 -1.19
CA GLY A 307 -25.44 2.52 -2.53
C GLY A 307 -24.61 1.33 -3.05
N ASN A 308 -23.86 0.64 -2.18
CA ASN A 308 -23.17 -0.61 -2.51
C ASN A 308 -23.94 -1.84 -1.99
N PRO A 309 -23.89 -2.99 -2.70
CA PRO A 309 -24.49 -4.26 -2.26
C PRO A 309 -23.65 -4.95 -1.17
N MET A 310 -23.42 -4.27 -0.04
CA MET A 310 -22.58 -4.71 1.08
C MET A 310 -23.20 -5.91 1.84
N ARG A 311 -23.14 -7.11 1.27
CA ARG A 311 -23.72 -8.33 1.85
C ARG A 311 -22.92 -8.89 3.03
N ALA A 312 -21.61 -8.64 3.05
CA ALA A 312 -20.70 -9.16 4.07
C ALA A 312 -20.63 -8.31 5.35
N LEU A 313 -21.15 -7.07 5.34
CA LEU A 313 -21.10 -6.14 6.47
C LEU A 313 -22.50 -5.79 6.95
N ARG A 314 -22.69 -5.67 8.27
CA ARG A 314 -23.95 -5.19 8.84
C ARG A 314 -24.19 -3.74 8.40
N SER A 315 -25.44 -3.40 8.08
CA SER A 315 -25.85 -2.06 7.65
C SER A 315 -25.41 -0.96 8.63
N SER A 316 -25.48 -1.22 9.93
CA SER A 316 -25.06 -0.29 10.99
C SER A 316 -23.55 0.05 10.97
N LEU A 317 -22.70 -0.84 10.43
CA LEU A 317 -21.27 -0.57 10.26
C LEU A 317 -21.01 0.26 8.99
N VAL A 318 -21.79 0.02 7.94
CA VAL A 318 -21.68 0.71 6.65
C VAL A 318 -22.17 2.15 6.75
N SER A 319 -23.26 2.39 7.49
CA SER A 319 -23.83 3.73 7.72
C SER A 319 -23.30 4.41 8.99
N GLY A 320 -22.44 3.74 9.75
CA GLY A 320 -21.89 4.22 11.02
C GLY A 320 -20.64 5.10 10.85
N PRO A 321 -20.02 5.54 11.96
CA PRO A 321 -18.79 6.31 11.92
C PRO A 321 -17.64 5.52 11.28
N THR A 322 -16.85 6.15 10.40
CA THR A 322 -15.68 5.56 9.74
C THR A 322 -14.78 4.81 10.72
N SER A 323 -14.49 5.40 11.89
CA SER A 323 -13.58 4.83 12.89
C SER A 323 -14.02 3.46 13.42
N THR A 324 -15.33 3.20 13.53
CA THR A 324 -15.87 1.91 13.98
C THR A 324 -15.67 0.85 12.92
N LEU A 325 -15.95 1.16 11.66
CA LEU A 325 -15.71 0.26 10.54
C LEU A 325 -14.22 -0.07 10.39
N MET A 326 -13.35 0.92 10.52
CA MET A 326 -11.89 0.74 10.43
C MET A 326 -11.35 -0.16 11.56
N LYS A 327 -11.85 -0.01 12.78
CA LYS A 327 -11.51 -0.90 13.92
C LYS A 327 -11.98 -2.33 13.65
N TYR A 328 -13.20 -2.51 13.13
CA TYR A 328 -13.73 -3.82 12.77
C TYR A 328 -12.86 -4.50 11.70
N LEU A 329 -12.52 -3.79 10.61
CA LEU A 329 -11.65 -4.31 9.56
C LEU A 329 -10.25 -4.66 10.10
N ARG A 330 -9.70 -3.84 11.01
CA ARG A 330 -8.41 -4.13 11.66
C ARG A 330 -8.45 -5.39 12.53
N SER A 331 -9.55 -5.65 13.23
CA SER A 331 -9.72 -6.87 14.03
C SER A 331 -9.82 -8.14 13.16
N ARG A 332 -10.24 -7.99 11.90
CA ARG A 332 -10.26 -9.08 10.92
C ARG A 332 -8.86 -9.47 10.47
N LEU A 333 -7.93 -8.52 10.37
CA LEU A 333 -6.51 -8.84 10.11
C LEU A 333 -5.90 -9.72 11.23
N SER A 334 -6.33 -9.52 12.48
CA SER A 334 -5.86 -10.30 13.63
C SER A 334 -6.47 -11.70 13.72
N SER A 335 -7.60 -11.94 13.04
CA SER A 335 -8.35 -13.21 13.07
C SER A 335 -8.26 -14.00 11.76
N GLU A 336 -7.92 -13.35 10.64
CA GLU A 336 -7.61 -14.01 9.37
C GLU A 336 -6.20 -14.61 9.33
N GLU A 337 -5.30 -14.24 10.26
CA GLU A 337 -4.09 -15.03 10.56
C GLU A 337 -4.43 -16.46 11.05
N GLU A 338 -5.65 -16.70 11.54
CA GLU A 338 -6.10 -18.00 12.06
C GLU A 338 -7.06 -18.77 11.13
N ALA A 339 -7.62 -18.14 10.08
CA ALA A 339 -8.67 -18.77 9.25
C ALA A 339 -8.53 -18.47 7.74
N SER A 340 -7.91 -19.40 7.02
CA SER A 340 -8.01 -19.63 5.57
C SER A 340 -7.50 -18.53 4.61
N GLY A 341 -6.29 -18.73 4.09
CA GLY A 341 -5.78 -18.00 2.93
C GLY A 341 -6.39 -18.48 1.60
N SER A 342 -6.97 -17.56 0.81
CA SER A 342 -7.07 -17.68 -0.66
C SER A 342 -7.30 -16.33 -1.37
N ARG A 343 -6.23 -15.69 -1.90
CA ARG A 343 -6.15 -15.14 -3.28
C ARG A 343 -4.75 -14.59 -3.60
N ALA A 344 -4.22 -15.03 -4.76
CA ALA A 344 -2.94 -14.69 -5.38
C ALA A 344 -1.70 -14.71 -4.47
N THR A 345 -1.23 -15.92 -4.17
CA THR A 345 0.05 -16.19 -3.50
C THR A 345 1.21 -15.52 -4.25
N PRO A 346 2.11 -14.78 -3.57
CA PRO A 346 3.39 -14.44 -4.18
C PRO A 346 4.02 -15.74 -4.67
N THR A 347 4.63 -15.75 -5.86
CA THR A 347 5.23 -17.00 -6.35
C THR A 347 6.23 -17.48 -5.29
N LYS A 348 6.42 -18.79 -5.14
CA LYS A 348 7.35 -19.33 -4.13
C LYS A 348 8.73 -18.66 -4.24
N VAL A 349 9.13 -18.29 -5.46
CA VAL A 349 10.36 -17.55 -5.78
C VAL A 349 10.37 -16.13 -5.19
N ASP A 350 9.25 -15.40 -5.23
CA ASP A 350 9.12 -14.06 -4.65
C ASP A 350 9.18 -14.10 -3.12
N GLN A 351 8.55 -15.13 -2.52
CA GLN A 351 8.57 -15.35 -1.07
C GLN A 351 9.99 -15.70 -0.59
N ILE A 352 10.70 -16.58 -1.30
CA ILE A 352 12.10 -16.91 -1.02
C ILE A 352 12.99 -15.68 -1.16
N SER A 353 12.76 -14.84 -2.18
CA SER A 353 13.52 -13.62 -2.44
C SER A 353 13.25 -12.52 -1.40
N ALA A 354 12.04 -12.46 -0.83
CA ALA A 354 11.69 -11.59 0.28
C ALA A 354 12.33 -12.07 1.60
N ALA A 355 12.24 -13.37 1.89
CA ALA A 355 12.87 -13.99 3.05
C ALA A 355 14.39 -13.78 3.07
N ARG A 356 15.05 -13.90 1.90
CA ARG A 356 16.48 -13.61 1.75
C ARG A 356 16.83 -12.15 2.03
N ARG A 357 15.99 -11.19 1.61
CA ARG A 357 16.23 -9.77 1.90
C ARG A 357 16.10 -9.46 3.40
N LEU A 358 15.20 -10.14 4.09
CA LEU A 358 15.00 -10.01 5.55
C LEU A 358 16.08 -10.73 6.36
N SER A 359 16.69 -11.79 5.82
CA SER A 359 17.73 -12.55 6.51
C SER A 359 19.08 -11.82 6.61
N VAL A 360 19.36 -10.87 5.70
CA VAL A 360 20.60 -10.07 5.72
C VAL A 360 20.77 -9.30 7.03
N SER A 361 19.69 -8.74 7.60
CA SER A 361 19.78 -7.99 8.86
C SER A 361 19.61 -8.86 10.10
N SER A 362 18.78 -9.91 10.02
CA SER A 362 18.40 -10.72 11.17
C SER A 362 19.30 -11.95 11.39
N LYS A 363 20.07 -12.36 10.38
CA LYS A 363 20.77 -13.66 10.30
C LYS A 363 19.85 -14.88 10.44
N GLU A 364 18.53 -14.67 10.38
CA GLU A 364 17.52 -15.72 10.38
C GLU A 364 16.86 -15.78 9.00
N LEU A 365 16.87 -16.96 8.38
CA LEU A 365 16.20 -17.20 7.10
C LEU A 365 14.94 -18.02 7.36
N ASN A 366 13.78 -17.37 7.26
CA ASN A 366 12.48 -18.02 7.43
C ASN A 366 11.86 -18.35 6.07
N LEU A 367 11.79 -19.65 5.77
CA LEU A 367 11.21 -20.24 4.56
C LEU A 367 10.07 -21.21 4.93
N SER A 368 9.41 -20.99 6.06
CA SER A 368 8.32 -21.83 6.52
C SER A 368 7.03 -21.64 5.70
N GLY A 369 6.23 -22.70 5.56
CA GLY A 369 4.87 -22.60 5.00
C GLY A 369 4.79 -22.34 3.49
N LEU A 370 5.89 -22.47 2.75
CA LEU A 370 5.96 -22.20 1.30
C LEU A 370 5.44 -23.37 0.45
N GLY A 371 5.22 -24.54 1.06
CA GLY A 371 4.79 -25.76 0.37
C GLY A 371 5.82 -26.26 -0.65
N VAL A 372 7.12 -26.08 -0.37
CA VAL A 372 8.20 -26.57 -1.25
C VAL A 372 8.49 -28.05 -0.98
N PRO A 373 8.67 -28.89 -2.03
CA PRO A 373 8.98 -30.31 -1.86
C PRO A 373 10.47 -30.58 -1.61
N ASN A 374 11.33 -29.62 -1.91
CA ASN A 374 12.79 -29.69 -1.73
C ASN A 374 13.27 -28.38 -1.10
N VAL A 375 14.41 -28.43 -0.41
CA VAL A 375 15.05 -27.23 0.13
C VAL A 375 15.49 -26.32 -1.03
N PRO A 376 15.08 -25.04 -1.07
CA PRO A 376 15.43 -24.15 -2.16
C PRO A 376 16.91 -23.70 -2.10
N PRO A 377 17.60 -23.45 -3.24
CA PRO A 377 19.01 -23.06 -3.28
C PRO A 377 19.38 -21.82 -2.45
N ALA A 378 18.42 -20.89 -2.33
CA ALA A 378 18.56 -19.71 -1.48
C ALA A 378 18.88 -20.02 -0.01
N ALA A 379 18.62 -21.25 0.47
CA ALA A 379 18.93 -21.67 1.83
C ALA A 379 20.44 -21.83 2.09
N TRP A 380 21.25 -22.08 1.06
CA TRP A 380 22.72 -22.26 1.16
C TRP A 380 23.55 -21.27 0.34
N GLU A 381 22.92 -20.41 -0.45
CA GLU A 381 23.58 -19.26 -1.08
C GLU A 381 24.01 -18.17 -0.09
N THR A 382 23.49 -18.21 1.14
CA THR A 382 23.79 -17.24 2.20
C THR A 382 24.58 -17.89 3.32
N SER A 383 25.92 -17.72 3.30
CA SER A 383 26.86 -18.34 4.27
C SER A 383 26.72 -17.86 5.71
N ASP A 384 26.04 -16.73 5.93
CA ASP A 384 26.05 -16.00 7.20
C ASP A 384 24.78 -16.25 8.04
N VAL A 385 23.90 -17.14 7.57
CA VAL A 385 22.65 -17.48 8.27
C VAL A 385 22.95 -18.33 9.50
N VAL A 386 22.45 -17.89 10.65
CA VAL A 386 22.60 -18.56 11.95
C VAL A 386 21.41 -19.45 12.25
N LYS A 387 20.22 -19.10 11.75
CA LYS A 387 18.99 -19.87 11.95
C LYS A 387 18.21 -20.02 10.66
N LEU A 388 17.85 -21.25 10.31
CA LEU A 388 17.10 -21.60 9.11
C LEU A 388 15.79 -22.29 9.51
N ASP A 389 14.67 -21.67 9.16
CA ASP A 389 13.34 -22.23 9.37
C ASP A 389 12.74 -22.72 8.04
N LEU A 390 12.59 -24.03 7.92
CA LEU A 390 12.01 -24.74 6.79
C LEU A 390 10.73 -25.48 7.19
N SER A 391 10.10 -25.09 8.30
CA SER A 391 8.92 -25.78 8.83
C SER A 391 7.69 -25.66 7.92
N LYS A 392 6.72 -26.57 8.09
CA LYS A 392 5.42 -26.56 7.36
C LYS A 392 5.58 -26.59 5.83
N ASN A 393 6.56 -27.34 5.33
CA ASN A 393 6.79 -27.56 3.91
C ASN A 393 6.49 -29.03 3.52
N LEU A 394 6.91 -29.45 2.33
CA LEU A 394 6.71 -30.80 1.80
C LEU A 394 8.05 -31.54 1.63
N ILE A 395 9.07 -31.19 2.42
CA ILE A 395 10.44 -31.68 2.25
C ILE A 395 10.54 -33.15 2.64
N GLU A 396 11.09 -33.98 1.75
CA GLU A 396 11.34 -35.41 2.02
C GLU A 396 12.78 -35.72 2.42
N ASP A 397 13.76 -35.01 1.85
CA ASP A 397 15.19 -35.19 2.10
C ASP A 397 15.93 -33.85 2.09
N LEU A 398 17.13 -33.81 2.70
CA LEU A 398 18.00 -32.63 2.71
C LEU A 398 19.11 -32.76 1.66
N PRO A 399 19.41 -31.68 0.91
CA PRO A 399 20.52 -31.66 -0.04
C PRO A 399 21.89 -31.57 0.65
N ASN A 400 22.93 -32.13 0.03
CA ASN A 400 24.30 -32.11 0.55
C ASN A 400 24.87 -30.68 0.59
N GLU A 401 24.40 -29.81 -0.31
CA GLU A 401 24.79 -28.42 -0.45
C GLU A 401 24.47 -27.58 0.80
N LEU A 402 23.55 -28.05 1.66
CA LEU A 402 23.25 -27.38 2.93
C LEU A 402 24.45 -27.36 3.89
N SER A 403 25.41 -28.27 3.70
CA SER A 403 26.70 -28.28 4.43
C SER A 403 27.54 -27.02 4.20
N LEU A 404 27.25 -26.23 3.15
CA LEU A 404 27.93 -24.95 2.88
C LEU A 404 27.56 -23.86 3.93
N CYS A 405 26.49 -24.04 4.69
CA CYS A 405 26.06 -23.12 5.74
C CYS A 405 26.87 -23.29 7.02
N SER A 406 28.14 -22.89 6.99
CA SER A 406 29.09 -23.07 8.12
C SER A 406 28.69 -22.32 9.40
N SER A 407 27.91 -21.23 9.29
CA SER A 407 27.45 -20.42 10.41
C SER A 407 26.16 -20.93 11.07
N LEU A 408 25.53 -21.97 10.51
CA LEU A 408 24.20 -22.40 10.92
C LEU A 408 24.22 -23.07 12.30
N GLN A 409 23.47 -22.48 13.24
CA GLN A 409 23.33 -22.96 14.62
C GLN A 409 21.97 -23.60 14.88
N ALA A 410 20.91 -23.12 14.24
CA ALA A 410 19.56 -23.64 14.42
C ALA A 410 18.90 -24.03 13.10
N LEU A 411 18.43 -25.28 13.00
CA LEU A 411 17.73 -25.83 11.84
C LEU A 411 16.34 -26.34 12.25
N ILE A 412 15.29 -25.73 11.70
CA ILE A 412 13.90 -26.07 12.00
C ILE A 412 13.26 -26.72 10.79
N LEU A 413 12.90 -28.00 10.92
CA LEU A 413 12.33 -28.87 9.88
C LEU A 413 10.96 -29.43 10.28
N SER A 414 10.32 -28.82 11.27
CA SER A 414 9.01 -29.20 11.82
C SER A 414 7.93 -29.31 10.74
N ASN A 415 7.01 -30.27 10.86
CA ASN A 415 5.87 -30.45 9.95
C ASN A 415 6.27 -30.60 8.46
N ASN A 416 7.17 -31.53 8.15
CA ASN A 416 7.58 -31.88 6.78
C ASN A 416 7.22 -33.35 6.44
N LYS A 417 7.84 -33.91 5.41
CA LYS A 417 7.66 -35.29 4.95
C LYS A 417 8.95 -36.11 5.05
N ILE A 418 9.85 -35.73 5.96
CA ILE A 418 11.17 -36.36 6.12
C ILE A 418 10.99 -37.78 6.65
N LYS A 419 11.41 -38.77 5.85
CA LYS A 419 11.26 -40.20 6.16
C LYS A 419 12.47 -40.80 6.85
N LYS A 420 13.67 -40.28 6.61
CA LYS A 420 14.93 -40.81 7.14
C LYS A 420 15.67 -39.76 7.93
N TRP A 421 16.48 -40.20 8.88
CA TRP A 421 17.36 -39.29 9.61
C TRP A 421 18.35 -38.61 8.65
N PRO A 422 18.44 -37.26 8.63
CA PRO A 422 19.33 -36.54 7.72
C PRO A 422 20.79 -36.49 8.21
N GLY A 423 21.33 -37.62 8.65
CA GLY A 423 22.60 -37.69 9.38
C GLY A 423 23.81 -37.18 8.61
N MET A 424 23.92 -37.48 7.31
CA MET A 424 25.06 -37.07 6.48
C MET A 424 25.17 -35.54 6.35
N VAL A 425 24.03 -34.87 6.17
CA VAL A 425 23.98 -33.40 6.02
C VAL A 425 24.18 -32.74 7.38
N VAL A 426 23.49 -33.23 8.40
CA VAL A 426 23.50 -32.60 9.73
C VAL A 426 24.83 -32.78 10.45
N SER A 427 25.52 -33.92 10.27
CA SER A 427 26.88 -34.14 10.78
C SER A 427 27.93 -33.25 10.10
N SER A 428 27.65 -32.77 8.90
CA SER A 428 28.54 -31.88 8.14
C SER A 428 28.39 -30.40 8.54
N LEU A 429 27.46 -30.06 9.45
CA LEU A 429 27.24 -28.69 9.94
C LEU A 429 28.03 -28.44 11.23
N PRO A 430 29.16 -27.70 11.19
CA PRO A 430 30.12 -27.65 12.30
C PRO A 430 29.64 -26.88 13.54
N SER A 431 28.61 -26.05 13.39
CA SER A 431 28.12 -25.11 14.39
C SER A 431 26.69 -25.39 14.85
N LEU A 432 26.07 -26.48 14.41
CA LEU A 432 24.69 -26.77 14.71
C LEU A 432 24.49 -27.15 16.20
N THR A 433 23.66 -26.39 16.90
CA THR A 433 23.30 -26.61 18.31
C THR A 433 21.81 -26.88 18.51
N SER A 434 20.94 -26.52 17.54
CA SER A 434 19.50 -26.75 17.63
C SER A 434 18.94 -27.41 16.38
N LEU A 435 18.25 -28.53 16.57
CA LEU A 435 17.58 -29.29 15.51
C LEU A 435 16.14 -29.60 15.91
N LYS A 436 15.18 -29.14 15.10
CA LYS A 436 13.75 -29.44 15.30
C LYS A 436 13.22 -30.25 14.13
N LEU A 437 12.72 -31.45 14.41
CA LEU A 437 12.25 -32.43 13.44
C LEU A 437 10.84 -32.94 13.78
N ASP A 438 10.11 -32.22 14.63
CA ASP A 438 8.78 -32.65 15.06
C ASP A 438 7.78 -32.78 13.90
N ASN A 439 6.83 -33.68 14.07
CA ASN A 439 5.74 -33.95 13.14
C ASN A 439 6.23 -34.32 11.72
N ASN A 440 7.19 -35.23 11.63
CA ASN A 440 7.64 -35.86 10.38
C ASN A 440 7.31 -37.37 10.37
N PRO A 441 7.27 -38.03 9.21
CA PRO A 441 7.14 -39.48 9.12
C PRO A 441 8.50 -40.18 9.29
N LEU A 442 9.29 -39.81 10.32
CA LEU A 442 10.63 -40.33 10.53
C LEU A 442 10.62 -41.84 10.84
N ALA A 443 11.42 -42.58 10.09
CA ALA A 443 11.80 -43.96 10.36
C ALA A 443 12.77 -44.05 11.54
N GLU A 444 13.07 -45.28 11.95
CA GLU A 444 13.94 -45.59 13.08
C GLU A 444 15.32 -44.92 12.94
N ILE A 445 15.73 -44.24 14.01
CA ILE A 445 17.03 -43.56 14.12
C ILE A 445 18.04 -44.55 14.71
N SER A 446 19.18 -44.73 14.06
CA SER A 446 20.24 -45.60 14.57
C SER A 446 21.12 -44.86 15.59
N PRO A 447 21.74 -45.55 16.57
CA PRO A 447 22.63 -44.90 17.55
C PRO A 447 23.80 -44.13 16.91
N THR A 448 24.38 -44.70 15.86
CA THR A 448 25.49 -44.10 15.09
C THR A 448 25.10 -42.79 14.41
N ASP A 449 23.82 -42.57 14.14
CA ASP A 449 23.31 -41.36 13.50
C ASP A 449 23.42 -40.14 14.43
N LEU A 450 23.32 -40.35 15.74
CA LEU A 450 23.31 -39.30 16.76
C LEU A 450 24.70 -39.00 17.34
N GLU A 451 25.60 -39.99 17.39
CA GLU A 451 26.98 -39.83 17.87
C GLU A 451 27.76 -38.71 17.15
N SER A 452 27.42 -38.46 15.88
CA SER A 452 28.04 -37.42 15.06
C SER A 452 27.68 -35.98 15.48
N LEU A 453 26.65 -35.78 16.30
CA LEU A 453 26.12 -34.47 16.69
C LEU A 453 26.47 -34.07 18.12
N SER A 454 27.76 -34.19 18.47
CA SER A 454 28.26 -33.98 19.83
C SER A 454 28.06 -32.57 20.40
N LYS A 455 27.75 -31.57 19.56
CA LYS A 455 27.50 -30.17 19.96
C LYS A 455 26.02 -29.81 20.10
N LEU A 456 25.11 -30.76 19.85
CA LEU A 456 23.68 -30.46 19.85
C LEU A 456 23.18 -30.21 21.28
N GLU A 457 22.54 -29.06 21.48
CA GLU A 457 21.97 -28.60 22.75
C GLU A 457 20.45 -28.74 22.78
N ILE A 458 19.77 -28.58 21.63
CA ILE A 458 18.31 -28.61 21.53
C ILE A 458 17.88 -29.63 20.48
N LEU A 459 17.04 -30.58 20.87
CA LEU A 459 16.46 -31.57 19.97
C LEU A 459 14.94 -31.70 20.18
N ASP A 460 14.18 -31.53 19.09
CA ASP A 460 12.74 -31.80 19.08
C ASP A 460 12.41 -32.91 18.09
N LEU A 461 11.90 -34.04 18.61
CA LEU A 461 11.45 -35.19 17.83
C LEU A 461 9.95 -35.45 18.02
N SER A 462 9.20 -34.50 18.56
CA SER A 462 7.80 -34.68 18.91
C SER A 462 6.95 -35.18 17.71
N GLY A 463 6.02 -36.10 17.92
CA GLY A 463 5.12 -36.60 16.89
C GLY A 463 5.73 -37.62 15.92
N ASN A 464 6.99 -38.00 16.09
CA ASN A 464 7.67 -39.02 15.28
C ASN A 464 7.57 -40.42 15.92
N ALA A 465 6.37 -40.91 16.18
CA ALA A 465 6.17 -42.11 17.01
C ALA A 465 6.89 -43.41 16.54
N SER A 466 7.32 -43.48 15.28
CA SER A 466 8.07 -44.61 14.70
C SER A 466 9.59 -44.43 14.72
N SER A 467 10.11 -43.27 15.13
CA SER A 467 11.52 -42.95 14.96
C SER A 467 12.42 -43.45 16.09
N LEU A 468 11.86 -43.74 17.27
CA LEU A 468 12.59 -44.21 18.44
C LEU A 468 12.04 -45.55 18.91
N SER A 469 12.68 -46.64 18.52
CA SER A 469 12.42 -47.98 19.09
C SER A 469 12.96 -48.08 20.51
N GLU A 470 14.15 -47.51 20.76
CA GLU A 470 14.74 -47.36 22.08
C GLU A 470 14.94 -45.86 22.39
N PRO A 471 14.09 -45.26 23.22
CA PRO A 471 14.16 -43.82 23.53
C PRO A 471 15.48 -43.38 24.18
N SER A 472 16.20 -44.30 24.83
CA SER A 472 17.50 -44.05 25.44
C SER A 472 18.60 -43.77 24.42
N VAL A 473 18.41 -44.05 23.13
CA VAL A 473 19.40 -43.77 22.07
C VAL A 473 19.81 -42.28 22.03
N VAL A 474 18.92 -41.38 22.47
CA VAL A 474 19.15 -39.94 22.57
C VAL A 474 20.18 -39.58 23.67
N SER A 475 20.48 -40.49 24.60
CA SER A 475 21.52 -40.28 25.62
C SER A 475 22.94 -40.22 25.04
N SER A 476 23.10 -40.58 23.75
CA SER A 476 24.35 -40.43 22.99
C SER A 476 24.74 -38.97 22.69
N LEU A 477 23.88 -37.99 22.99
CA LEU A 477 24.10 -36.55 22.79
C LEU A 477 24.54 -35.86 24.09
N PRO A 478 25.84 -35.77 24.42
CA PRO A 478 26.31 -35.39 25.75
C PRO A 478 26.03 -33.93 26.14
N GLN A 479 25.86 -33.03 25.16
CA GLN A 479 25.66 -31.59 25.38
C GLN A 479 24.18 -31.17 25.41
N LEU A 480 23.25 -32.14 25.34
CA LEU A 480 21.83 -31.84 25.21
C LEU A 480 21.27 -31.16 26.46
N GLN A 481 20.64 -30.00 26.26
CA GLN A 481 20.02 -29.16 27.28
C GLN A 481 18.49 -29.18 27.19
N GLU A 482 17.92 -29.26 25.98
CA GLU A 482 16.48 -29.31 25.78
C GLU A 482 16.09 -30.49 24.89
N LEU A 483 15.15 -31.30 25.37
CA LEU A 483 14.65 -32.46 24.66
C LEU A 483 13.12 -32.49 24.67
N TYR A 484 12.55 -32.55 23.48
CA TYR A 484 11.10 -32.62 23.28
C TYR A 484 10.72 -33.91 22.57
N LEU A 485 9.92 -34.75 23.23
CA LEU A 485 9.45 -36.06 22.78
C LEU A 485 7.93 -36.18 22.95
N ARG A 486 7.20 -35.11 22.63
CA ARG A 486 5.74 -35.08 22.77
C ARG A 486 5.07 -35.99 21.73
N ARG A 487 3.96 -36.66 22.03
CA ARG A 487 3.22 -37.50 21.05
C ARG A 487 4.07 -38.61 20.39
N MET A 488 5.02 -39.16 21.12
CA MET A 488 5.90 -40.25 20.67
C MET A 488 5.33 -41.66 20.92
N LYS A 489 4.16 -41.76 21.58
CA LYS A 489 3.54 -43.03 22.01
C LYS A 489 4.41 -43.84 22.99
N LEU A 490 5.27 -43.17 23.76
CA LEU A 490 6.11 -43.82 24.76
C LEU A 490 5.25 -44.44 25.86
N GLN A 491 5.51 -45.71 26.19
CA GLN A 491 4.81 -46.42 27.26
C GLN A 491 5.57 -46.37 28.59
N GLU A 492 6.92 -46.35 28.51
CA GLU A 492 7.81 -46.30 29.66
C GLU A 492 8.65 -45.03 29.65
N PHE A 493 8.98 -44.56 30.86
CA PHE A 493 9.82 -43.38 31.02
C PHE A 493 11.27 -43.72 30.60
N PRO A 494 11.89 -42.92 29.73
CA PRO A 494 13.23 -43.20 29.21
C PRO A 494 14.32 -42.88 30.23
N ILE A 495 14.57 -43.81 31.16
CA ILE A 495 15.47 -43.58 32.30
C ILE A 495 16.93 -43.35 31.88
N GLY A 496 17.36 -43.86 30.72
CA GLY A 496 18.70 -43.64 30.17
C GLY A 496 19.06 -42.17 29.96
N LEU A 497 18.05 -41.29 29.82
CA LEU A 497 18.25 -39.84 29.70
C LEU A 497 18.87 -39.20 30.95
N VAL A 498 18.89 -39.90 32.09
CA VAL A 498 19.51 -39.42 33.33
C VAL A 498 21.03 -39.25 33.24
N GLN A 499 21.64 -39.85 32.22
CA GLN A 499 23.05 -39.69 31.89
C GLN A 499 23.34 -38.29 31.33
N LEU A 500 22.34 -37.59 30.80
CA LEU A 500 22.47 -36.24 30.24
C LEU A 500 22.55 -35.19 31.35
N LYS A 501 23.77 -34.95 31.85
CA LYS A 501 24.01 -34.05 33.00
C LYS A 501 23.74 -32.58 32.72
N HIS A 502 23.59 -32.18 31.46
CA HIS A 502 23.26 -30.83 31.05
C HIS A 502 21.77 -30.64 30.71
N LEU A 503 20.94 -31.68 30.81
CA LEU A 503 19.53 -31.60 30.44
C LEU A 503 18.74 -30.72 31.41
N ARG A 504 18.19 -29.62 30.90
CA ARG A 504 17.44 -28.60 31.62
C ARG A 504 15.94 -28.67 31.35
N ILE A 505 15.54 -29.00 30.12
CA ILE A 505 14.14 -29.08 29.72
C ILE A 505 13.89 -30.46 29.13
N LEU A 506 12.91 -31.17 29.70
CA LEU A 506 12.44 -32.46 29.20
C LEU A 506 10.93 -32.42 29.04
N ASN A 507 10.47 -32.50 27.78
CA ASN A 507 9.05 -32.58 27.46
C ASN A 507 8.67 -33.98 27.00
N LEU A 508 7.88 -34.68 27.82
CA LEU A 508 7.33 -36.00 27.57
C LEU A 508 5.79 -35.98 27.51
N SER A 509 5.20 -34.81 27.26
CA SER A 509 3.74 -34.65 27.23
C SER A 509 3.06 -35.48 26.13
N GLN A 510 1.78 -35.79 26.29
CA GLN A 510 0.97 -36.51 25.30
C GLN A 510 1.57 -37.85 24.87
N ASN A 511 2.11 -38.60 25.83
CA ASN A 511 2.56 -39.98 25.64
C ASN A 511 1.63 -40.95 26.39
N ASN A 512 2.02 -42.22 26.44
CA ASN A 512 1.27 -43.28 27.11
C ASN A 512 1.97 -43.72 28.41
N LEU A 513 2.73 -42.84 29.05
CA LEU A 513 3.50 -43.17 30.25
C LEU A 513 2.57 -43.53 31.41
N THR A 514 2.81 -44.66 32.07
CA THR A 514 2.00 -45.12 33.21
C THR A 514 2.65 -44.83 34.57
N THR A 515 3.98 -44.79 34.60
CA THR A 515 4.79 -44.67 35.82
C THR A 515 6.04 -43.85 35.57
N ILE A 516 6.56 -43.23 36.62
CA ILE A 516 7.87 -42.56 36.63
C ILE A 516 8.80 -43.37 37.55
N PRO A 517 10.01 -43.74 37.10
CA PRO A 517 10.97 -44.51 37.90
C PRO A 517 11.60 -43.67 39.01
N GLU A 518 12.05 -44.33 40.08
CA GLU A 518 12.73 -43.69 41.23
C GLU A 518 14.06 -43.02 40.84
N GLY A 519 14.72 -43.50 39.78
CA GLY A 519 15.95 -42.90 39.23
C GLY A 519 15.77 -41.49 38.65
N ILE A 520 14.54 -40.95 38.62
CA ILE A 520 14.27 -39.56 38.24
C ILE A 520 15.02 -38.53 39.11
N LYS A 521 15.38 -38.91 40.35
CA LYS A 521 16.17 -38.07 41.27
C LYS A 521 17.56 -37.70 40.74
N ASP A 522 18.13 -38.49 39.83
CA ASP A 522 19.51 -38.33 39.39
C ASP A 522 19.66 -37.31 38.24
N PHE A 523 18.56 -36.66 37.83
CA PHE A 523 18.54 -35.53 36.90
C PHE A 523 18.98 -34.23 37.61
N SER A 524 20.30 -34.00 37.66
CA SER A 524 20.89 -32.92 38.45
C SER A 524 20.65 -31.49 37.93
N ALA A 525 20.37 -31.32 36.63
CA ALA A 525 20.27 -30.01 35.99
C ALA A 525 18.87 -29.64 35.50
N LEU A 526 17.86 -30.50 35.73
CA LEU A 526 16.54 -30.35 35.17
C LEU A 526 15.78 -29.19 35.81
N ILE A 527 15.29 -28.26 34.99
CA ILE A 527 14.55 -27.05 35.37
C ILE A 527 13.06 -27.21 35.03
N GLU A 528 12.75 -27.78 33.87
CA GLU A 528 11.38 -28.01 33.43
C GLU A 528 11.17 -29.47 33.03
N LEU A 529 10.13 -30.07 33.61
CA LEU A 529 9.66 -31.42 33.29
C LEU A 529 8.17 -31.35 32.95
N ASP A 530 7.86 -31.63 31.70
CA ASP A 530 6.47 -31.67 31.22
C ASP A 530 6.04 -33.13 31.01
N LEU A 531 5.12 -33.57 31.85
CA LEU A 531 4.53 -34.91 31.83
C LEU A 531 3.01 -34.85 31.58
N SER A 532 2.51 -33.71 31.12
CA SER A 532 1.08 -33.51 30.89
C SER A 532 0.50 -34.50 29.86
N ASP A 533 -0.80 -34.77 29.94
CA ASP A 533 -1.54 -35.66 29.04
C ASP A 533 -0.91 -37.06 28.89
N ASN A 534 -0.55 -37.70 30.01
CA ASN A 534 -0.09 -39.09 30.06
C ASN A 534 -1.09 -39.96 30.85
N ASN A 535 -0.75 -41.23 31.09
CA ASN A 535 -1.56 -42.16 31.87
C ASN A 535 -0.96 -42.42 33.28
N ILE A 536 -0.26 -41.43 33.84
CA ILE A 536 0.47 -41.59 35.10
C ILE A 536 -0.52 -41.65 36.27
N THR A 537 -0.48 -42.74 37.04
CA THR A 537 -1.40 -42.94 38.17
C THR A 537 -0.81 -42.53 39.51
N ARG A 538 0.53 -42.60 39.64
CA ARG A 538 1.28 -42.35 40.89
C ARG A 538 2.60 -41.67 40.56
N LEU A 539 3.03 -40.76 41.44
CA LEU A 539 4.36 -40.14 41.39
C LEU A 539 5.28 -40.74 42.48
N PRO A 540 6.55 -41.04 42.17
CA PRO A 540 7.55 -41.47 43.15
C PRO A 540 7.92 -40.32 44.11
N ALA A 541 8.31 -40.64 45.34
CA ALA A 541 8.70 -39.64 46.35
C ALA A 541 10.04 -38.98 45.96
N GLU A 542 10.89 -39.73 45.27
CA GLU A 542 12.20 -39.37 44.72
C GLU A 542 12.13 -38.16 43.76
N LEU A 543 10.97 -37.91 43.14
CA LEU A 543 10.76 -36.72 42.32
C LEU A 543 10.91 -35.43 43.15
N GLY A 544 10.57 -35.47 44.45
CA GLY A 544 10.76 -34.35 45.37
C GLY A 544 12.22 -34.00 45.66
N LEU A 545 13.18 -34.89 45.33
CA LEU A 545 14.62 -34.64 45.47
C LEU A 545 15.17 -33.71 44.38
N LEU A 546 14.38 -33.40 43.36
CA LEU A 546 14.73 -32.42 42.33
C LEU A 546 14.54 -30.96 42.79
N GLU A 547 14.09 -30.71 44.03
CA GLU A 547 14.11 -29.35 44.59
C GLU A 547 15.54 -29.00 45.09
N PRO A 548 16.15 -27.86 44.68
CA PRO A 548 15.53 -26.69 44.04
C PRO A 548 15.75 -26.57 42.52
N SER A 549 16.36 -27.56 41.85
CA SER A 549 16.69 -27.45 40.43
C SER A 549 15.43 -27.38 39.56
N LEU A 550 14.43 -28.23 39.83
CA LEU A 550 13.18 -28.30 39.08
C LEU A 550 12.21 -27.20 39.51
N GLN A 551 11.97 -26.26 38.60
CA GLN A 551 11.12 -25.09 38.80
C GLN A 551 9.72 -25.30 38.23
N VAL A 552 9.61 -26.03 37.13
CA VAL A 552 8.36 -26.24 36.39
C VAL A 552 8.10 -27.74 36.26
N LEU A 553 7.00 -28.20 36.86
CA LEU A 553 6.51 -29.56 36.74
C LEU A 553 5.06 -29.51 36.25
N LYS A 554 4.82 -29.97 35.02
CA LYS A 554 3.47 -30.03 34.43
C LYS A 554 2.96 -31.46 34.48
N LEU A 555 1.77 -31.63 35.07
CA LEU A 555 1.17 -32.94 35.36
C LEU A 555 -0.29 -33.04 34.91
N ASP A 556 -0.83 -31.98 34.30
CA ASP A 556 -2.22 -31.89 33.87
C ASP A 556 -2.60 -33.05 32.93
N GLY A 557 -3.86 -33.43 32.88
CA GLY A 557 -4.32 -34.52 32.00
C GLY A 557 -3.94 -35.94 32.41
N ASN A 558 -3.29 -36.14 33.57
CA ASN A 558 -2.97 -37.48 34.11
C ASN A 558 -4.03 -37.97 35.14
N PRO A 559 -4.34 -39.29 35.19
CA PRO A 559 -5.24 -39.88 36.17
C PRO A 559 -4.56 -40.11 37.54
N LEU A 560 -3.96 -39.07 38.11
CA LEU A 560 -3.22 -39.14 39.38
C LEU A 560 -4.16 -39.47 40.54
N ARG A 561 -3.86 -40.56 41.26
CA ARG A 561 -4.64 -41.00 42.44
C ARG A 561 -3.93 -40.75 43.77
N SER A 562 -2.60 -40.56 43.75
CA SER A 562 -1.75 -40.51 44.96
C SER A 562 -1.61 -39.13 45.62
N ILE A 563 -1.93 -38.05 44.90
CA ILE A 563 -1.78 -36.67 45.37
C ILE A 563 -3.15 -35.98 45.37
N ARG A 564 -3.43 -35.20 46.42
CA ARG A 564 -4.66 -34.40 46.51
C ARG A 564 -4.61 -33.25 45.51
N ARG A 565 -5.74 -32.98 44.83
CA ARG A 565 -5.88 -31.88 43.87
C ARG A 565 -5.47 -30.52 44.44
N THR A 566 -5.76 -30.26 45.71
CA THR A 566 -5.38 -29.02 46.41
C THR A 566 -3.87 -28.81 46.54
N VAL A 567 -3.06 -29.87 46.46
CA VAL A 567 -1.59 -29.77 46.43
C VAL A 567 -1.11 -29.46 45.01
N LEU A 568 -1.73 -30.06 43.99
CA LEU A 568 -1.42 -29.78 42.57
C LEU A 568 -1.69 -28.31 42.20
N GLU A 569 -2.83 -27.76 42.65
CA GLU A 569 -3.23 -26.37 42.38
C GLU A 569 -2.29 -25.32 43.01
N ARG A 570 -1.48 -25.71 44.00
CA ARG A 570 -0.48 -24.82 44.63
C ARG A 570 0.84 -24.73 43.84
N GLY A 571 0.93 -25.42 42.70
CA GLY A 571 2.05 -25.36 41.77
C GLY A 571 3.24 -26.27 42.12
N THR A 572 4.25 -26.28 41.26
CA THR A 572 5.42 -27.19 41.28
C THR A 572 6.02 -27.36 42.67
N LYS A 573 6.34 -26.25 43.35
CA LYS A 573 7.04 -26.27 44.64
C LYS A 573 6.25 -27.04 45.71
N ALA A 574 4.94 -26.84 45.81
CA ALA A 574 4.11 -27.53 46.78
C ALA A 574 4.03 -29.03 46.51
N VAL A 575 4.01 -29.43 45.23
CA VAL A 575 4.02 -30.84 44.82
C VAL A 575 5.35 -31.50 45.17
N LEU A 576 6.48 -30.84 44.90
CA LEU A 576 7.81 -31.38 45.21
C LEU A 576 8.04 -31.51 46.71
N SER A 577 7.69 -30.49 47.50
CA SER A 577 7.81 -30.57 48.96
C SER A 577 6.92 -31.67 49.55
N TYR A 578 5.69 -31.83 49.06
CA TYR A 578 4.79 -32.92 49.48
C TYR A 578 5.36 -34.31 49.19
N LEU A 579 6.01 -34.49 48.03
CA LEU A 579 6.64 -35.76 47.66
C LEU A 579 7.89 -36.03 48.51
N LYS A 580 8.67 -34.98 48.80
CA LYS A 580 9.87 -35.05 49.64
C LYS A 580 9.55 -35.47 51.08
N GLU A 581 8.42 -34.99 51.64
CA GLU A 581 7.94 -35.39 52.98
C GLU A 581 7.53 -36.87 53.09
N LYS A 582 7.30 -37.54 51.95
CA LYS A 582 6.91 -38.97 51.90
C LYS A 582 8.08 -39.93 51.71
N LEU A 583 9.31 -39.42 51.62
CA LEU A 583 10.49 -40.27 51.62
C LEU A 583 10.61 -40.98 52.98
N PRO A 584 10.98 -42.26 53.02
CA PRO A 584 11.23 -42.95 54.28
C PRO A 584 12.33 -42.21 55.05
N SER A 585 12.09 -41.99 56.35
CA SER A 585 13.10 -41.45 57.25
C SER A 585 14.29 -42.40 57.28
N ASN A 586 15.39 -42.03 56.62
CA ASN A 586 16.69 -42.68 56.80
C ASN A 586 17.36 -42.18 58.08
#